data_AF-A0A526YQI8-F1
#
_entry.id   AF-A0A526YQI8-F1
#
_cell.length_a   1.000
_cell.length_b   1.000
_cell.length_c   1.000
_cell.angle_alpha   90.00
_cell.angle_beta   90.00
_cell.angle_gamma   90.00
#
_symmetry.space_group_name_H-M   'P 1'
#
loop_
_entity.id
_entity.type
_entity.pdbx_description
1 polymer ?
#
loop_
_entity_poly.entity_id
_entity_poly.type
_entity_poly.pdbx_seq_one_letter_code
_entity_poly.pdbx_strand_id
1 'polypeptide(L)'
;EVFSAANPEGASRLILAIPNAFEAGQIVLRARAANPKINVIARAHSDAEVEHLKGLGADTVIMGEREIARGIVEEVLAAPKAPSAA
;
A
#
# COMPACT_ATOMS: atom_id res chain seq x y z
N GLU A 1 -3.03 -21.75 7.83
CA GLU A 1 -1.69 -22.19 8.30
C GLU A 1 -0.63 -21.10 8.13
N VAL A 2 -0.33 -20.60 6.93
CA VAL A 2 0.71 -19.55 6.75
C VAL A 2 0.34 -18.19 7.36
N PHE A 3 -0.87 -17.65 7.09
CA PHE A 3 -1.25 -16.34 7.62
C PHE A 3 -1.35 -16.33 9.15
N SER A 4 -1.90 -17.39 9.75
CA SER A 4 -1.97 -17.54 11.22
C SER A 4 -0.58 -17.60 11.87
N ALA A 5 0.40 -18.24 11.20
CA ALA A 5 1.78 -18.28 11.69
C ALA A 5 2.44 -16.89 11.78
N ALA A 6 1.91 -15.88 11.08
CA ALA A 6 2.37 -14.50 11.16
C ALA A 6 1.80 -13.70 12.35
N ASN A 7 1.03 -14.34 13.25
CA ASN A 7 0.42 -13.73 14.43
C ASN A 7 -0.36 -12.42 14.12
N PRO A 8 -1.41 -12.47 13.27
CA PRO A 8 -2.18 -11.28 12.91
C PRO A 8 -2.88 -10.63 14.12
N GLU A 9 -3.22 -11.41 15.16
CA GLU A 9 -3.83 -10.93 16.40
C GLU A 9 -2.91 -10.00 17.20
N GLY A 10 -1.61 -10.32 17.24
CA GLY A 10 -0.59 -9.49 17.92
C GLY A 10 0.07 -8.44 17.02
N ALA A 11 -0.15 -8.48 15.71
CA ALA A 11 0.48 -7.56 14.77
C ALA A 11 -0.14 -6.16 14.86
N SER A 12 0.71 -5.12 14.85
CA SER A 12 0.27 -3.72 14.81
C SER A 12 0.04 -3.22 13.38
N ARG A 13 0.76 -3.79 12.41
CA ARG A 13 0.70 -3.41 10.99
C ARG A 13 0.74 -4.64 10.10
N LEU A 14 0.01 -4.59 9.00
CA LEU A 14 0.07 -5.55 7.90
C LEU A 14 0.35 -4.79 6.59
N ILE A 15 1.41 -5.19 5.89
CA ILE A 15 1.81 -4.61 4.62
C ILE A 15 1.52 -5.63 3.51
N LEU A 16 0.59 -5.28 2.62
CA LEU A 16 0.19 -6.10 1.49
C LEU A 16 0.83 -5.55 0.21
N ALA A 17 1.96 -6.14 -0.16
CA ALA A 17 2.68 -5.86 -1.41
C ALA A 17 2.33 -6.84 -2.54
N ILE A 18 1.14 -7.45 -2.48
CA ILE A 18 0.64 -8.38 -3.50
C ILE A 18 0.23 -7.56 -4.73
N PRO A 19 0.70 -7.88 -5.96
CA PRO A 19 0.35 -7.10 -7.15
C PRO A 19 -1.14 -7.14 -7.50
N ASN A 20 -1.81 -8.26 -7.19
CA ASN A 20 -3.22 -8.44 -7.49
C ASN A 20 -4.11 -7.92 -6.34
N ALA A 21 -4.91 -6.89 -6.60
CA ALA A 21 -5.76 -6.26 -5.59
C ALA A 21 -6.90 -7.17 -5.08
N PHE A 22 -7.38 -8.12 -5.89
CA PHE A 22 -8.41 -9.07 -5.45
C PHE A 22 -7.87 -10.05 -4.42
N GLU A 23 -6.67 -10.59 -4.66
CA GLU A 23 -5.98 -11.45 -3.70
C GLU A 23 -5.63 -10.69 -2.42
N ALA A 24 -5.09 -9.46 -2.55
CA ALA A 24 -4.83 -8.59 -1.42
C ALA A 24 -6.10 -8.34 -0.60
N GLY A 25 -7.24 -8.07 -1.25
CA GLY A 25 -8.53 -7.85 -0.62
C GLY A 25 -8.99 -9.01 0.27
N GLN A 26 -8.77 -10.26 -0.16
CA GLN A 26 -9.08 -11.43 0.68
C GLN A 26 -8.23 -11.46 1.96
N ILE A 27 -6.97 -11.01 1.89
CA ILE A 27 -6.11 -10.92 3.06
C ILE A 27 -6.54 -9.76 3.97
N VAL A 28 -6.98 -8.62 3.42
CA VAL A 28 -7.56 -7.51 4.21
C VAL A 28 -8.71 -8.01 5.07
N LEU A 29 -9.67 -8.72 4.47
CA LEU A 29 -10.83 -9.26 5.19
C LEU A 29 -10.41 -10.21 6.32
N ARG A 30 -9.47 -11.12 6.05
CA ARG A 30 -8.93 -12.06 7.06
C ARG A 30 -8.20 -11.33 8.19
N ALA A 31 -7.41 -10.31 7.85
CA ALA A 31 -6.69 -9.51 8.82
C ALA A 31 -7.64 -8.76 9.74
N ARG A 32 -8.70 -8.15 9.18
CA ARG A 32 -9.73 -7.45 9.96
C ARG A 32 -10.55 -8.38 10.85
N ALA A 33 -10.84 -9.59 10.38
CA ALA A 33 -11.51 -10.59 11.19
C ALA A 33 -10.65 -11.04 12.38
N ALA A 34 -9.34 -11.23 12.19
CA ALA A 34 -8.42 -11.63 13.25
C ALA A 34 -8.10 -10.48 14.22
N ASN A 35 -7.90 -9.27 13.71
CA ASN A 35 -7.56 -8.09 14.49
C ASN A 35 -8.22 -6.85 13.88
N PRO A 36 -9.38 -6.40 14.40
CA PRO A 36 -10.06 -5.22 13.88
C PRO A 36 -9.22 -3.93 13.95
N LYS A 37 -8.21 -3.89 14.83
CA LYS A 37 -7.35 -2.72 15.05
C LYS A 37 -6.05 -2.73 14.25
N ILE A 38 -5.74 -3.82 13.52
CA ILE A 38 -4.49 -3.89 12.75
C ILE A 38 -4.47 -2.79 11.69
N ASN A 39 -3.35 -2.08 11.57
CA ASN A 39 -3.22 -1.08 10.53
C ASN A 39 -2.83 -1.75 9.21
N VAL A 40 -3.71 -1.68 8.20
CA VAL A 40 -3.53 -2.36 6.91
C VAL A 40 -3.09 -1.37 5.86
N ILE A 41 -1.90 -1.61 5.30
CA ILE A 41 -1.31 -0.83 4.21
C ILE A 41 -1.22 -1.73 2.99
N ALA A 42 -1.85 -1.35 1.89
CA ALA A 42 -1.88 -2.14 0.67
C ALA A 42 -1.31 -1.38 -0.53
N ARG A 43 -0.83 -2.12 -1.53
CA ARG A 43 -0.47 -1.61 -2.85
C ARG A 43 -1.63 -1.77 -3.83
N ALA A 44 -1.76 -0.83 -4.75
CA ALA A 44 -2.67 -0.89 -5.90
C ALA A 44 -2.02 -0.36 -7.18
N HIS A 45 -2.68 -0.61 -8.31
CA HIS A 45 -2.27 -0.22 -9.66
C HIS A 45 -3.27 0.67 -10.40
N SER A 46 -4.47 0.88 -9.84
CA SER A 46 -5.50 1.72 -10.43
C SER A 46 -6.40 2.36 -9.39
N ASP A 47 -7.14 3.40 -9.79
CA ASP A 47 -8.15 4.03 -8.93
C ASP A 47 -9.21 3.02 -8.46
N ALA A 48 -9.67 2.14 -9.36
CA ALA A 48 -10.66 1.11 -9.04
C ALA A 48 -10.17 0.12 -7.97
N GLU A 49 -8.89 -0.27 -8.04
CA GLU A 49 -8.28 -1.14 -7.03
C GLU A 49 -8.10 -0.44 -5.68
N VAL A 50 -7.77 0.86 -5.71
CA VAL A 50 -7.70 1.69 -4.50
C VAL A 50 -9.05 1.71 -3.78
N GLU A 51 -10.11 2.00 -4.52
CA GLU A 51 -11.47 2.02 -3.96
C GLU A 51 -11.91 0.64 -3.47
N HIS A 52 -11.58 -0.42 -4.22
CA HIS A 52 -11.86 -1.80 -3.80
C HIS A 52 -11.20 -2.13 -2.45
N LEU A 53 -9.88 -1.90 -2.32
CA LEU A 53 -9.14 -2.25 -1.11
C LEU A 53 -9.55 -1.40 0.10
N LYS A 54 -9.80 -0.11 -0.10
CA LYS A 54 -10.36 0.76 0.96
C LYS A 54 -11.74 0.29 1.40
N GLY A 55 -12.61 -0.08 0.46
CA GLY A 55 -13.95 -0.61 0.74
C GLY A 55 -13.93 -1.90 1.57
N LEU A 56 -12.87 -2.71 1.44
CA LEU A 56 -12.66 -3.92 2.24
C LEU A 56 -12.01 -3.66 3.60
N GLY A 57 -11.59 -2.42 3.88
CA GLY A 57 -11.03 -2.00 5.16
C GLY A 57 -9.52 -1.86 5.19
N ALA A 58 -8.85 -1.62 4.06
CA ALA A 58 -7.46 -1.13 4.08
C ALA A 58 -7.42 0.33 4.58
N ASP A 59 -6.56 0.64 5.56
CA ASP A 59 -6.44 2.00 6.10
C ASP A 59 -5.68 2.92 5.14
N THR A 60 -4.68 2.37 4.46
CA THR A 60 -3.84 3.11 3.51
C THR A 60 -3.65 2.26 2.27
N VAL A 61 -3.87 2.87 1.10
CA VAL A 61 -3.59 2.23 -0.18
C VAL A 61 -2.67 3.13 -0.98
N ILE A 62 -1.50 2.61 -1.33
CA ILE A 62 -0.48 3.30 -2.11
C ILE A 62 -0.59 2.80 -3.55
N MET A 63 -0.77 3.73 -4.50
CA MET A 63 -0.80 3.42 -5.93
C MET A 63 0.54 3.76 -6.55
N GLY A 64 1.26 2.74 -7.05
CA GLY A 64 2.63 2.90 -7.52
C GLY A 64 2.75 3.90 -8.67
N GLU A 65 1.79 3.91 -9.58
CA GLU A 65 1.76 4.79 -10.75
C GLU A 65 1.61 6.26 -10.33
N ARG A 66 0.84 6.54 -9.26
CA ARG A 66 0.72 7.91 -8.73
C ARG A 66 2.03 8.37 -8.09
N GLU A 67 2.70 7.48 -7.35
CA GLU A 67 4.01 7.80 -6.73
C GLU A 67 5.09 8.04 -7.80
N ILE A 68 5.10 7.23 -8.86
CA ILE A 68 6.02 7.43 -9.99
C ILE A 68 5.72 8.76 -10.70
N ALA A 69 4.44 9.03 -11.00
CA ALA A 69 4.03 10.28 -11.64
C ALA A 69 4.41 11.51 -10.79
N ARG A 70 4.24 11.41 -9.47
CA ARG A 70 4.66 12.44 -8.51
C ARG A 70 6.16 12.68 -8.58
N GLY A 71 6.98 11.62 -8.54
CA GLY A 71 8.44 11.74 -8.65
C GLY A 71 8.89 12.39 -9.96
N ILE A 72 8.24 12.07 -11.08
CA ILE A 72 8.50 12.72 -12.38
C ILE A 72 8.19 14.22 -12.31
N VAL A 73 7.03 14.59 -11.76
CA VAL A 73 6.63 16.00 -11.63
C VAL A 73 7.59 16.76 -10.71
N GLU A 74 8.02 16.15 -9.60
CA GLU A 74 8.99 16.74 -8.68
C GLU A 74 10.33 17.03 -9.39
N GLU A 75 10.85 16.10 -10.19
CA GLU A 75 12.09 16.32 -10.98
C GLU A 75 11.92 17.37 -12.08
N VAL A 76 10.76 17.45 -12.73
CA VAL A 76 10.49 18.46 -13.76
C VAL A 76 10.40 19.87 -13.16
N LEU A 77 9.83 20.00 -11.95
CA LEU A 77 9.67 21.28 -11.27
C LEU A 77 10.92 21.71 -10.48
N ALA A 78 11.82 20.78 -10.16
CA ALA A 78 13.07 21.09 -9.50
C ALA A 78 13.92 22.02 -10.37
N ALA A 79 14.41 23.12 -9.78
CA ALA A 79 15.40 23.95 -10.44
C ALA A 79 16.65 23.12 -10.73
N PRO A 80 17.31 23.28 -11.90
CA PRO A 80 18.53 22.54 -12.20
C PRO A 80 19.54 22.76 -11.08
N LYS A 81 19.95 21.67 -10.42
CA LYS A 81 21.00 21.73 -9.41
C LYS A 81 22.24 22.29 -10.09
N ALA A 82 22.72 23.43 -9.61
CA ALA A 82 24.00 23.96 -10.06
C ALA A 82 25.06 22.86 -9.89
N PRO A 83 25.94 22.64 -10.89
CA PRO A 83 26.94 21.61 -10.79
C PRO A 83 27.75 21.85 -9.51
N SER A 84 27.79 20.83 -8.65
CA SER A 84 28.61 20.84 -7.45
C SER A 84 30.06 21.02 -7.90
N ALA A 85 30.65 22.18 -7.62
CA ALA A 85 32.07 22.41 -7.85
C ALA A 85 32.85 21.42 -6.96
N ALA A 86 33.59 20.53 -7.61
CA ALA A 86 34.55 19.63 -6.99
C ALA A 86 35.82 20.39 -6.59
#